data_AF-A0A955LZ17-F1
#
_entry.id   AF-A0A955LZ17-F1
#
_cell.length_a   1.000
_cell.length_b   1.000
_cell.length_c   1.000
_cell.angle_alpha   90.00
_cell.angle_beta   90.00
_cell.angle_gamma   90.00
#
_symmetry.space_group_name_H-M   'P 1'
#
loop_
_entity.id
_entity.type
_entity.pdbx_description
1 polymer ?
#
loop_
_entity_poly.entity_id
_entity_poly.type
_entity_poly.pdbx_seq_one_letter_code
_entity_poly.pdbx_strand_id
1 'polypeptide(L)'
;MFQSIELFVDQKIDLDNLLNNLVALRYQKVHKSCQPGEFSHRGGILDIYPTDFEHPVRIDIDDDKIKAIASVNIKNGKSIWKHKIVIILPNKRSGKDVFSEDIPLTNFVDLNEGDFVVHNYHGIGRYLGVKEFDIDNKKLKHLMIEYEGGDR
;
A
#
# COMPACT_ATOMS: atom_id res chain seq x y z
N MET A 1 13.83 -0.52 7.88
CA MET A 1 13.98 -0.30 6.43
C MET A 1 12.93 -1.15 5.73
N PHE A 2 11.99 -0.55 4.98
CA PHE A 2 10.97 -1.32 4.27
C PHE A 2 11.61 -1.98 3.03
N GLN A 3 11.39 -3.29 2.84
CA GLN A 3 11.76 -3.96 1.60
C GLN A 3 10.72 -3.61 0.53
N SER A 4 11.14 -3.11 -0.62
CA SER A 4 10.27 -2.81 -1.77
C SER A 4 10.85 -3.44 -3.03
N ILE A 5 10.00 -3.65 -4.04
CA ILE A 5 10.43 -4.06 -5.38
C ILE A 5 10.17 -2.91 -6.33
N GLU A 6 11.21 -2.46 -7.02
CA GLU A 6 11.13 -1.41 -8.02
C GLU A 6 11.26 -2.03 -9.41
N LEU A 7 10.31 -1.74 -10.29
CA LEU A 7 10.25 -2.29 -11.64
C LEU A 7 10.13 -1.16 -12.65
N PHE A 8 10.99 -1.20 -13.67
CA PHE A 8 11.06 -0.18 -14.72
C PHE A 8 10.79 -0.81 -16.08
N VAL A 9 10.13 -0.07 -16.97
CA VAL A 9 10.06 -0.47 -18.39
C VAL A 9 11.49 -0.55 -18.95
N ASP A 10 11.72 -1.54 -19.81
CA ASP A 10 13.01 -1.91 -20.40
C ASP A 10 14.06 -2.52 -19.46
N GLN A 11 13.74 -2.72 -18.19
CA GLN A 11 14.62 -3.41 -17.24
C GLN A 11 14.76 -4.90 -17.58
N LYS A 12 15.99 -5.43 -17.43
CA LYS A 12 16.23 -6.87 -17.40
C LYS A 12 15.91 -7.45 -16.02
N ILE A 13 15.16 -8.54 -15.97
CA ILE A 13 14.68 -9.17 -14.75
C ILE A 13 14.93 -10.67 -14.75
N ASP A 14 15.23 -11.20 -13.57
CA ASP A 14 15.13 -12.63 -13.29
C ASP A 14 13.73 -12.90 -12.72
N LEU A 15 12.94 -13.63 -13.49
CA LEU A 15 11.56 -13.93 -13.15
C LEU A 15 11.45 -14.75 -11.85
N ASP A 16 12.29 -15.76 -11.66
CA ASP A 16 12.20 -16.62 -10.48
C ASP A 16 12.53 -15.84 -9.22
N ASN A 17 13.56 -14.98 -9.29
CA ASN A 17 13.89 -14.07 -8.20
C ASN A 17 12.75 -13.08 -7.92
N LEU A 18 12.14 -12.49 -8.95
CA LEU A 18 11.01 -11.57 -8.80
C LEU A 18 9.82 -12.25 -8.10
N LEU A 19 9.46 -13.48 -8.50
CA LEU A 19 8.37 -14.22 -7.89
C LEU A 19 8.66 -14.56 -6.42
N ASN A 20 9.90 -14.95 -6.10
CA ASN A 20 10.33 -15.20 -4.72
C ASN A 20 10.27 -13.92 -3.86
N ASN A 21 10.67 -12.78 -4.42
CA ASN A 21 10.59 -11.50 -3.72
C ASN A 21 9.14 -11.08 -3.45
N LEU A 22 8.21 -11.33 -4.39
CA LEU A 22 6.78 -11.07 -4.16
C LEU A 22 6.20 -11.92 -3.03
N VAL A 23 6.59 -13.19 -2.95
CA VAL A 23 6.21 -14.07 -1.84
C VAL A 23 6.83 -13.58 -0.51
N ALA A 24 8.09 -13.14 -0.51
CA ALA A 24 8.74 -12.54 0.66
C ALA A 24 8.03 -11.25 1.13
N LEU A 25 7.52 -10.46 0.18
CA LEU A 25 6.64 -9.31 0.43
C LEU A 25 5.22 -9.70 0.87
N ARG A 26 4.93 -10.98 1.14
CA ARG A 26 3.64 -11.52 1.59
C ARG A 26 2.52 -11.45 0.54
N TYR A 27 2.86 -11.39 -0.75
CA TYR A 27 1.86 -11.57 -1.80
C TYR A 27 1.56 -13.05 -2.02
N GLN A 28 0.31 -13.37 -2.28
CA GLN A 28 -0.13 -14.73 -2.54
C GLN A 28 -0.16 -15.01 -4.05
N LYS A 29 0.53 -16.08 -4.47
CA LYS A 29 0.48 -16.56 -5.85
C LYS A 29 -0.88 -17.23 -6.11
N VAL A 30 -1.58 -16.77 -7.13
CA VAL A 30 -2.89 -17.29 -7.55
C VAL A 30 -2.93 -17.49 -9.07
N HIS A 31 -3.93 -18.22 -9.56
CA HIS A 31 -4.11 -18.38 -11.00
C HIS A 31 -4.56 -17.09 -11.68
N LYS A 32 -5.40 -16.29 -11.03
CA LYS A 32 -5.91 -15.01 -11.54
C LYS A 32 -6.01 -14.06 -10.37
N SER A 33 -5.27 -12.94 -10.44
CA SER A 33 -5.33 -11.92 -9.40
C SER A 33 -6.68 -11.19 -9.45
N CYS A 34 -7.44 -11.29 -8.37
CA CYS A 34 -8.75 -10.65 -8.23
C CYS A 34 -8.86 -9.82 -6.95
N GLN A 35 -7.99 -10.04 -5.97
CA GLN A 35 -7.98 -9.33 -4.69
C GLN A 35 -6.63 -8.67 -4.42
N PRO A 36 -6.61 -7.54 -3.67
CA PRO A 36 -5.36 -6.93 -3.26
C PRO A 36 -4.51 -7.88 -2.41
N GLY A 37 -3.19 -7.84 -2.60
CA GLY A 37 -2.24 -8.77 -2.00
C GLY A 37 -2.05 -10.08 -2.78
N GLU A 38 -2.69 -10.23 -3.94
CA GLU A 38 -2.50 -11.37 -4.83
C GLU A 38 -1.66 -11.03 -6.05
N PHE A 39 -0.93 -12.01 -6.56
CA PHE A 39 -0.30 -11.93 -7.88
C PHE A 39 -0.53 -13.21 -8.68
N SER A 40 -0.58 -13.08 -10.00
CA SER A 40 -0.65 -14.21 -10.93
C SER A 40 0.36 -14.07 -12.03
N HIS A 41 0.98 -15.20 -12.40
CA HIS A 41 1.96 -15.27 -13.46
C HIS A 41 1.51 -16.27 -14.52
N ARG A 42 1.45 -15.85 -15.78
CA ARG A 42 1.04 -16.67 -16.93
C ARG A 42 1.87 -16.30 -18.16
N GLY A 43 2.82 -17.16 -18.53
CA GLY A 43 3.72 -16.89 -19.67
C GLY A 43 4.51 -15.62 -19.43
N GLY A 44 4.50 -14.67 -20.36
CA GLY A 44 5.13 -13.36 -20.19
C GLY A 44 4.32 -12.35 -19.36
N ILE A 45 3.15 -12.71 -18.82
CA ILE A 45 2.28 -11.76 -18.13
C ILE A 45 2.33 -11.99 -16.62
N LEU A 46 2.70 -10.95 -15.89
CA LEU A 46 2.66 -10.91 -14.44
C LEU A 46 1.66 -9.84 -13.98
N ASP A 47 0.53 -10.28 -13.41
CA ASP A 47 -0.45 -9.40 -12.79
C ASP A 47 -0.21 -9.37 -11.29
N ILE A 48 0.05 -8.19 -10.73
CA ILE A 48 0.23 -7.96 -9.30
C ILE A 48 -0.91 -7.04 -8.85
N TYR A 49 -1.56 -7.32 -7.74
CA TYR A 49 -2.56 -6.41 -7.17
C TYR A 49 -2.05 -5.82 -5.86
N PRO A 50 -1.40 -4.64 -5.89
CA PRO A 50 -0.97 -3.95 -4.68
C PRO A 50 -2.17 -3.61 -3.79
N THR A 51 -1.95 -3.56 -2.48
CA THR A 51 -2.97 -3.14 -1.49
C THR A 51 -3.40 -1.69 -1.64
N ASP A 52 -2.49 -0.85 -2.12
CA ASP A 52 -2.67 0.61 -2.15
C ASP A 52 -3.21 1.10 -3.51
N PHE A 53 -3.55 0.18 -4.42
CA PHE A 53 -3.98 0.48 -5.78
C PHE A 53 -5.45 0.10 -5.99
N GLU A 54 -6.18 0.88 -6.78
CA GLU A 54 -7.57 0.53 -7.14
C GLU A 54 -7.65 -0.67 -8.10
N HIS A 55 -6.60 -0.88 -8.90
CA HIS A 55 -6.56 -1.85 -9.98
C HIS A 55 -5.23 -2.60 -10.00
N PRO A 56 -5.21 -3.89 -10.39
CA PRO A 56 -3.98 -4.64 -10.54
C PRO A 56 -3.09 -4.02 -11.60
N VAL A 57 -1.79 -4.12 -11.37
CA VAL A 57 -0.73 -3.74 -12.28
C VAL A 57 -0.31 -4.97 -13.07
N ARG A 58 -0.50 -4.92 -14.38
CA ARG A 58 0.00 -5.89 -15.35
C ARG A 58 1.38 -5.49 -15.81
N ILE A 59 2.28 -6.45 -15.77
CA ILE A 59 3.64 -6.36 -16.28
C ILE A 59 3.75 -7.35 -17.42
N ASP A 60 4.06 -6.84 -18.61
CA ASP A 60 4.32 -7.60 -19.82
C ASP A 60 5.83 -7.80 -19.93
N ILE A 61 6.25 -9.06 -19.94
CA ILE A 61 7.63 -9.54 -19.89
C ILE A 61 7.89 -10.32 -21.18
N ASP A 62 8.94 -9.94 -21.88
CA ASP A 62 9.41 -10.58 -23.11
C ASP A 62 10.79 -11.17 -22.81
N ASP A 63 10.87 -12.50 -22.78
CA ASP A 63 12.02 -13.29 -22.30
C ASP A 63 12.53 -12.85 -20.92
N ASP A 64 13.54 -11.98 -20.86
CA ASP A 64 14.17 -11.48 -19.64
C ASP A 64 13.93 -9.98 -19.42
N LYS A 65 13.03 -9.34 -20.19
CA LYS A 65 12.90 -7.88 -20.24
C LYS A 65 11.47 -7.41 -20.04
N ILE A 66 11.28 -6.38 -19.21
CA ILE A 66 9.97 -5.73 -19.04
C ILE A 66 9.66 -4.88 -20.27
N LYS A 67 8.61 -5.24 -21.00
CA LYS A 67 8.16 -4.53 -22.20
C LYS A 67 7.19 -3.40 -21.86
N ALA A 68 6.25 -3.65 -20.95
CA ALA A 68 5.24 -2.68 -20.58
C ALA A 68 4.72 -2.91 -19.17
N ILE A 69 4.35 -1.83 -18.50
CA ILE A 69 3.69 -1.85 -17.20
C ILE A 69 2.40 -1.04 -17.32
N ALA A 70 1.28 -1.59 -16.89
CA ALA A 70 0.01 -0.89 -16.95
C ALA A 70 -0.98 -1.34 -15.87
N SER A 71 -1.78 -0.42 -15.34
CA SER A 71 -2.95 -0.76 -14.56
C SER A 71 -4.03 -1.35 -15.47
N VAL A 72 -4.63 -2.47 -15.06
CA VAL A 72 -5.65 -3.17 -15.83
C VAL A 72 -6.95 -3.29 -15.05
N ASN A 73 -8.08 -3.11 -15.73
CA ASN A 73 -9.38 -3.26 -15.11
C ASN A 73 -9.70 -4.75 -14.90
N ILE A 74 -10.07 -5.15 -13.68
CA ILE A 74 -10.34 -6.55 -13.31
C ILE A 74 -11.50 -7.16 -14.12
N LYS A 75 -12.51 -6.35 -14.46
CA LYS A 75 -13.74 -6.82 -15.10
C LYS A 75 -13.54 -7.17 -16.57
N ASN A 76 -12.82 -6.31 -17.30
CA ASN A 76 -12.66 -6.44 -18.75
C ASN A 76 -11.23 -6.76 -19.21
N GLY A 77 -10.25 -6.75 -18.30
CA GLY A 77 -8.85 -7.02 -18.59
C GLY A 77 -8.15 -5.96 -19.46
N LYS A 78 -8.79 -4.81 -19.70
CA LYS A 78 -8.22 -3.73 -20.53
C LYS A 78 -7.25 -2.89 -19.71
N SER A 79 -6.17 -2.46 -20.37
CA SER A 79 -5.26 -1.46 -19.85
C SER A 79 -5.96 -0.11 -19.70
N ILE A 80 -5.75 0.53 -18.55
CA ILE A 80 -6.30 1.83 -18.18
C ILE A 80 -5.19 2.88 -18.26
N TRP A 81 -4.13 2.68 -17.48
CA TRP A 81 -3.00 3.61 -17.37
C TRP A 81 -1.70 2.86 -17.62
N LYS A 82 -0.80 3.49 -18.39
CA LYS A 82 0.55 2.98 -18.63
C LYS A 82 1.54 3.65 -17.68
N HIS A 83 2.44 2.86 -17.12
CA HIS A 83 3.44 3.31 -16.14
C HIS A 83 4.84 3.08 -16.70
N LYS A 84 5.75 4.02 -16.46
CA LYS A 84 7.18 3.85 -16.76
C LYS A 84 7.92 3.10 -15.63
N ILE A 85 7.43 3.26 -14.41
CA ILE A 85 7.96 2.69 -13.19
C ILE A 85 6.79 2.24 -12.31
N VAL A 86 6.95 1.14 -11.58
CA VAL A 86 6.09 0.79 -10.46
C VAL A 86 6.93 0.35 -9.27
N ILE A 87 6.51 0.75 -8.08
CA ILE A 87 7.13 0.34 -6.82
C ILE A 87 6.09 -0.49 -6.07
N ILE A 88 6.42 -1.75 -5.82
CA ILE A 88 5.57 -2.69 -5.10
C ILE A 88 6.02 -2.72 -3.64
N LEU A 89 5.12 -2.29 -2.77
CA LEU A 89 5.30 -2.28 -1.32
C LEU A 89 4.94 -3.64 -0.72
N PRO A 90 5.48 -4.00 0.46
CA PRO A 90 5.08 -5.21 1.17
C PRO A 90 3.57 -5.24 1.37
N ASN A 91 2.96 -6.40 1.16
CA ASN A 91 1.60 -6.68 1.56
C ASN A 91 1.55 -6.78 3.09
N LYS A 92 1.63 -5.62 3.74
CA LYS A 92 1.14 -5.48 5.10
C LYS A 92 -0.35 -5.60 4.95
N ARG A 93 -0.92 -6.74 5.36
CA ARG A 93 -2.29 -6.72 5.85
C ARG A 93 -2.27 -5.66 6.94
N SER A 94 -2.71 -4.46 6.61
CA SER A 94 -3.51 -3.73 7.57
C SER A 94 -4.56 -4.75 7.96
N GLY A 95 -4.39 -5.35 9.16
CA GLY A 95 -5.58 -5.75 9.89
C GLY A 95 -6.53 -4.57 9.68
N LYS A 96 -7.72 -4.85 9.15
CA LYS A 96 -8.77 -3.84 9.10
C LYS A 96 -9.08 -3.52 10.57
N ASP A 97 -8.22 -2.74 11.20
CA ASP A 97 -8.64 -1.87 12.28
C ASP A 97 -9.53 -0.91 11.54
N VAL A 98 -10.83 -1.20 11.68
CA VAL A 98 -11.91 -0.33 11.26
C VAL A 98 -11.49 1.06 11.72
N PHE A 99 -11.25 1.97 10.77
CA PHE A 99 -11.19 3.39 11.08
C PHE A 99 -12.60 3.77 11.55
N SER A 100 -12.87 3.55 12.83
CA SER A 100 -14.00 4.13 13.54
C SER A 100 -13.46 5.29 14.35
N GLU A 101 -14.27 6.35 14.51
CA GLU A 101 -13.97 7.50 15.37
C GLU A 101 -13.53 7.08 16.80
N ASP A 102 -13.87 5.85 17.21
CA ASP A 102 -13.58 5.28 18.53
C ASP A 102 -12.25 4.48 18.64
N ILE A 103 -11.50 4.24 17.57
CA ILE A 103 -10.24 3.47 17.63
C ILE A 103 -9.06 4.40 17.33
N PRO A 104 -8.30 4.85 18.35
CA PRO A 104 -7.11 5.63 18.11
C PRO A 104 -6.10 4.78 17.32
N LEU A 105 -5.51 5.42 16.29
CA LEU A 105 -4.44 5.06 15.34
C LEU A 105 -3.21 4.27 15.88
N THR A 106 -3.26 3.83 17.13
CA THR A 106 -2.18 3.23 17.91
C THR A 106 -1.50 2.00 17.28
N ASN A 107 -2.07 1.36 16.26
CA ASN A 107 -1.54 0.09 15.74
C ASN A 107 -0.78 0.18 14.40
N PHE A 108 -0.85 1.28 13.64
CA PHE A 108 -0.30 1.30 12.28
C PHE A 108 0.80 2.32 12.00
N VAL A 109 1.14 3.18 12.95
CA VAL A 109 2.25 4.10 12.77
C VAL A 109 3.07 4.15 14.05
N ASP A 110 4.36 3.87 13.91
CA ASP A 110 5.38 4.27 14.89
C ASP A 110 5.49 5.81 14.89
N LEU A 111 4.38 6.49 15.22
CA LEU A 111 4.27 7.94 15.32
C LEU A 111 5.01 8.39 16.57
N ASN A 112 6.11 9.09 16.37
CA ASN A 112 6.82 9.78 17.43
C ASN A 112 6.25 11.20 17.55
N GLU A 113 6.19 11.71 18.78
CA GLU A 113 5.82 13.11 19.01
C GLU A 113 6.70 14.02 18.15
N GLY A 114 6.05 14.90 17.38
CA GLY A 114 6.70 15.79 16.44
C GLY A 114 6.63 15.37 14.97
N ASP A 115 6.21 14.14 14.67
CA ASP A 115 5.99 13.65 13.30
C ASP A 115 4.86 14.42 12.59
N PHE A 116 4.97 14.56 11.28
CA PHE A 116 3.96 15.22 10.47
C PHE A 116 2.84 14.26 10.04
N VAL A 117 1.60 14.71 10.21
CA VAL A 117 0.39 13.98 9.85
C VAL A 117 -0.38 14.78 8.82
N VAL A 118 -0.82 14.12 7.75
CA VAL A 118 -1.68 14.75 6.74
C VAL A 118 -3.13 14.37 7.02
N HIS A 119 -3.97 15.36 7.26
CA HIS A 119 -5.41 15.21 7.46
C HIS A 119 -6.17 15.76 6.26
N ASN A 120 -7.11 14.97 5.73
CA ASN A 120 -7.83 15.33 4.50
C ASN A 120 -8.61 16.67 4.61
N TYR A 121 -9.05 17.05 5.81
CA TYR A 121 -9.80 18.28 6.03
C TYR A 121 -8.97 19.47 6.54
N HIS A 122 -7.86 19.21 7.23
CA HIS A 122 -7.10 20.24 7.96
C HIS A 122 -5.68 20.45 7.40
N GLY A 123 -5.27 19.67 6.40
CA GLY A 123 -3.94 19.76 5.82
C GLY A 123 -2.89 19.10 6.69
N ILE A 124 -1.69 19.69 6.75
CA ILE A 124 -0.55 19.10 7.46
C ILE A 124 -0.58 19.58 8.91
N GLY A 125 -0.58 18.63 9.85
CA GLY A 125 -0.48 18.88 11.29
C GLY A 125 0.70 18.14 11.91
N ARG A 126 1.06 18.53 13.13
CA ARG A 126 2.13 17.91 13.92
C ARG A 126 1.52 17.02 14.99
N TYR A 127 1.95 15.77 15.05
CA TYR A 127 1.51 14.85 16.08
C TYR A 127 2.09 15.24 17.44
N LEU A 128 1.21 15.39 18.44
CA LEU A 128 1.55 15.79 19.80
C LEU A 128 1.40 14.65 20.83
N GLY A 129 1.17 13.41 20.39
CA GLY A 129 1.00 12.27 21.28
C GLY A 129 -0.46 11.84 21.48
N VAL A 130 -0.66 10.83 22.34
CA VAL A 130 -1.98 10.35 22.75
C VAL A 130 -2.31 10.91 24.13
N LYS A 131 -3.50 11.49 24.30
CA LYS A 131 -4.05 11.85 25.62
C LYS A 131 -5.19 10.92 26.00
N GLU A 132 -5.20 10.51 27.27
CA GLU A 132 -6.30 9.74 27.85
C GLU A 132 -7.34 10.69 28.46
N PHE A 133 -8.61 10.48 28.12
CA PHE A 133 -9.74 11.16 28.71
C PHE A 133 -10.66 10.12 29.38
N ASP A 134 -11.09 10.39 30.62
CA ASP A 134 -12.11 9.61 31.30
C ASP A 134 -13.48 10.25 31.03
N ILE A 135 -14.29 9.60 30.19
CA ILE A 135 -15.67 10.01 29.92
C ILE A 135 -16.55 8.78 30.12
N ASP A 136 -17.56 8.91 31.00
CA ASP A 136 -18.60 7.90 31.25
C ASP A 136 -18.04 6.51 31.64
N ASN A 137 -17.07 6.49 32.57
CA ASN A 137 -16.41 5.29 33.10
C ASN A 137 -15.64 4.46 32.05
N LYS A 138 -15.35 5.06 30.89
CA LYS A 138 -14.49 4.49 29.83
C LYS A 138 -13.30 5.40 29.58
N LYS A 139 -12.12 4.79 29.54
CA LYS A 139 -10.87 5.45 29.15
C LYS A 139 -10.81 5.54 27.63
N LEU A 140 -11.02 6.74 27.10
CA LEU A 140 -10.89 7.03 25.68
C LEU A 140 -9.54 7.66 25.42
N LYS A 141 -8.79 7.06 24.49
CA LYS A 141 -7.50 7.55 24.04
C LYS A 141 -7.73 8.40 22.79
N HIS A 142 -7.30 9.66 22.83
CA HIS A 142 -7.42 10.59 21.71
C HIS A 142 -6.04 10.98 21.19
N LEU A 143 -5.86 11.04 19.87
CA LEU A 143 -4.62 11.51 19.26
C LEU A 143 -4.67 13.02 19.14
N MET A 144 -3.64 13.68 19.65
CA MET A 144 -3.53 15.13 19.58
C MET A 144 -2.72 15.49 18.33
N ILE A 145 -3.29 16.33 17.47
CA ILE A 145 -2.61 16.86 16.28
C ILE A 145 -2.76 18.37 16.30
N GLU A 146 -1.66 19.10 16.12
CA GLU A 146 -1.68 20.56 16.02
C GLU A 146 -1.51 20.99 14.57
N TYR A 147 -2.49 21.73 14.05
CA TYR A 147 -2.46 22.27 12.70
C TYR A 147 -1.94 23.72 12.68
N GLU A 148 -1.46 24.16 11.51
CA GLU A 148 -1.02 25.54 11.30
C GLU A 148 -2.21 26.49 11.44
N GLY A 149 -2.29 27.21 12.57
CA GLY A 149 -3.45 28.04 12.95
C GLY A 149 -3.88 27.90 14.41
N GLY A 150 -3.39 26.88 15.13
CA GLY A 150 -3.67 26.67 16.55
C GLY A 150 -4.89 25.79 16.84
N ASP A 151 -5.50 25.21 15.81
CA ASP A 151 -6.56 24.20 15.94
C ASP A 151 -5.97 22.88 16.46
N ARG A 152 -6.66 22.25 17.43
CA ARG A 152 -6.24 21.05 18.18
C ARG A 152 -7.36 20.04 18.33
#